data_AF-A0A944RLD3-F1
#
_entry.id   AF-A0A944RLD3-F1
#
_cell.length_a   1.000
_cell.length_b   1.000
_cell.length_c   1.000
_cell.angle_alpha   90.00
_cell.angle_beta   90.00
_cell.angle_gamma   90.00
#
_symmetry.space_group_name_H-M   'P 1'
#
loop_
_entity.id
_entity.type
_entity.pdbx_description
1 polymer ?
#
loop_
_entity_poly.entity_id
_entity_poly.type
_entity_poly.pdbx_seq_one_letter_code
_entity_poly.pdbx_strand_id
1 'polypeptide(L)' 'MNIKGKKFVVTGGAGFIGSHLVDQLLAEDVGEIVILDTLLRGSKDNIKA' A
#
# COMPACT_ATOMS: atom_id res chain seq x y z
N MET A 1 -11.73 11.20 6.71
CA MET A 1 -11.33 10.30 7.81
C MET A 1 -10.03 10.84 8.40
N ASN A 2 -9.77 10.74 9.71
CA ASN A 2 -8.51 11.20 10.29
C ASN A 2 -7.46 10.08 10.26
N ILE A 3 -6.60 10.08 9.23
CA ILE A 3 -5.58 9.05 8.99
C ILE A 3 -4.15 9.56 9.23
N LYS A 4 -4.01 10.81 9.69
CA LYS A 4 -2.71 11.45 9.92
C LYS A 4 -1.87 10.67 10.94
N GLY A 5 -0.64 10.33 10.57
CA GLY A 5 0.31 9.58 11.39
C GLY A 5 -0.11 8.14 11.72
N LYS A 6 -1.15 7.60 11.07
CA LYS A 6 -1.61 6.23 11.31
C LYS A 6 -0.76 5.21 10.55
N LYS A 7 -0.80 3.98 11.03
CA LYS A 7 -0.09 2.84 10.43
C LYS A 7 -1.09 1.91 9.76
N PHE A 8 -0.74 1.43 8.57
CA PHE A 8 -1.58 0.56 7.76
C PHE A 8 -0.85 -0.74 7.42
N VAL A 9 -1.60 -1.84 7.42
CA VAL A 9 -1.18 -3.11 6.82
C VAL A 9 -2.05 -3.35 5.60
N VAL A 10 -1.43 -3.51 4.43
CA VAL A 10 -2.14 -3.76 3.16
C VAL A 10 -1.82 -5.17 2.70
N THR A 11 -2.80 -6.06 2.73
CA THR A 11 -2.68 -7.40 2.15
C THR A 11 -2.97 -7.35 0.65
N GLY A 12 -2.18 -8.06 -0.15
CA GLY A 12 -2.29 -7.98 -1.61
C GLY A 12 -1.87 -6.63 -2.20
N GLY A 13 -1.04 -5.87 -1.47
CA GLY A 13 -0.66 -4.49 -1.84
C GLY A 13 0.18 -4.38 -3.11
N ALA A 14 0.79 -5.46 -3.60
CA ALA A 14 1.54 -5.48 -4.86
C ALA A 14 0.68 -5.93 -6.06
N GLY A 15 -0.61 -6.23 -5.85
CA GLY A 15 -1.58 -6.49 -6.92
C GLY A 15 -2.11 -5.23 -7.59
N PHE A 16 -3.00 -5.38 -8.59
CA PHE A 16 -3.57 -4.24 -9.33
C PHE A 16 -4.27 -3.24 -8.41
N ILE A 17 -5.27 -3.67 -7.62
CA ILE A 17 -6.01 -2.74 -6.74
C ILE A 17 -5.15 -2.30 -5.55
N GLY A 18 -4.39 -3.23 -4.95
CA GLY A 18 -3.59 -2.98 -3.76
C GLY A 18 -2.52 -1.91 -4.00
N SER A 19 -1.86 -1.93 -5.16
CA SER A 19 -0.82 -0.95 -5.49
C SER A 19 -1.39 0.46 -5.62
N HIS A 20 -2.54 0.61 -6.29
CA HIS A 20 -3.21 1.91 -6.38
C HIS A 20 -3.70 2.39 -5.00
N LEU A 21 -4.15 1.49 -4.12
CA LEU A 21 -4.49 1.85 -2.74
C LEU A 21 -3.25 2.35 -1.98
N VAL A 22 -2.12 1.66 -2.11
CA VAL A 22 -0.85 2.08 -1.50
C VAL A 22 -0.43 3.46 -2.04
N ASP A 23 -0.51 3.69 -3.35
CA ASP A 23 -0.21 4.99 -3.96
C ASP A 23 -1.10 6.11 -3.37
N GLN A 24 -2.38 5.85 -3.15
CA GLN A 24 -3.29 6.82 -2.52
C GLN A 24 -2.96 7.05 -1.04
N LEU A 25 -2.58 6.01 -0.29
CA LEU A 25 -2.17 6.15 1.12
C LEU A 25 -0.85 6.91 1.25
N LEU A 26 0.10 6.72 0.32
CA LEU A 26 1.38 7.44 0.28
C LEU A 26 1.21 8.93 -0.05
N ALA A 27 0.13 9.31 -0.73
CA ALA A 27 -0.21 10.72 -0.99
C ALA A 27 -0.75 11.46 0.24
N GLU A 28 -1.05 10.74 1.32
CA GLU A 28 -1.57 11.26 2.58
C GLU A 28 -0.48 11.29 3.66
N ASP A 29 -0.66 12.09 4.72
CA ASP A 29 0.31 12.18 5.83
C ASP A 29 0.17 10.99 6.79
N VAL A 30 0.37 9.77 6.28
CA VAL A 30 0.35 8.53 7.05
C VAL A 30 1.72 8.24 7.65
N GLY A 31 1.76 7.50 8.76
CA GLY A 31 3.01 7.22 9.47
C GLY A 31 3.79 6.04 8.89
N GLU A 32 3.11 4.94 8.56
CA GLU A 32 3.75 3.72 8.08
C GLU A 32 2.78 2.88 7.25
N ILE A 33 3.28 2.26 6.18
CA ILE A 33 2.54 1.30 5.37
C ILE A 33 3.37 0.02 5.28
N VAL A 34 2.80 -1.09 5.73
CA VAL A 34 3.39 -2.43 5.61
C VAL A 34 2.59 -3.23 4.59
N ILE A 35 3.26 -3.69 3.54
CA ILE A 35 2.62 -4.47 2.47
C ILE A 35 2.90 -5.95 2.69
N LEU A 36 1.84 -6.75 2.74
CA LEU A 36 1.90 -8.21 2.80
C LEU A 36 1.34 -8.79 1.50
N ASP A 37 2.20 -9.29 0.63
CA ASP A 37 1.79 -9.86 -0.65
C ASP A 37 2.49 -11.18 -0.92
N THR A 38 1.75 -12.15 -1.45
CA THR A 38 2.26 -13.47 -1.83
C THR A 38 2.92 -13.46 -3.22
N LEU A 39 2.77 -12.37 -3.97
CA LEU A 39 3.28 -12.16 -5.33
C LEU A 39 2.79 -13.19 -6.35
N LEU A 40 1.67 -13.86 -6.09
CA LEU A 40 1.09 -14.85 -7.02
C LEU A 40 0.62 -14.21 -8.34
N ARG A 41 0.08 -12.98 -8.27
CA ARG A 41 -0.36 -12.18 -9.42
C ARG A 41 0.13 -10.72 -9.36
N GLY A 42 0.77 -10.35 -8.26
CA GLY A 42 1.35 -9.02 -8.06
C GLY A 42 2.82 -8.99 -8.46
N SER A 43 3.35 -7.79 -8.70
CA SER A 43 4.79 -7.55 -8.89
C SER A 43 5.25 -6.47 -7.93
N LYS A 44 6.48 -6.58 -7.45
CA LYS A 44 7.12 -5.49 -6.70
C LYS A 44 7.22 -4.21 -7.53
N ASP A 45 7.28 -4.33 -8.86
CA ASP A 45 7.31 -3.18 -9.78
C ASP A 45 6.02 -2.34 -9.73
N ASN A 46 4.93 -2.90 -9.21
CA ASN A 46 3.69 -2.16 -9.02
C ASN A 46 3.77 -1.17 -7.84
N ILE A 47 4.76 -1.31 -6.95
CA ILE A 47 4.93 -0.41 -5.81
C ILE A 47 5.84 0.76 -6.20
N LYS A 48 5.31 1.97 -6.12
CA LYS A 48 6.03 3.22 -6.41
C LYS A 48 6.14 4.03 -5.13
N ALA A 49 7.19 3.73 -4.36
CA ALA A 49 7.53 4.45 -3.12
C ALA A 49 8.51 5.59 -3.38
#